data_AF-A0A0D0A5G6-F1
#
_entry.id   AF-A0A0D0A5G6-F1
#
_cell.length_a   1.000
_cell.length_b   1.000
_cell.length_c   1.000
_cell.angle_alpha   90.00
_cell.angle_beta   90.00
_cell.angle_gamma   90.00
#
_symmetry.space_group_name_H-M   'P 1'
#
loop_
_entity.id
_entity.type
_entity.pdbx_description
1 polymer ?
#
loop_
_entity_poly.entity_id
_entity_poly.type
_entity_poly.pdbx_seq_one_letter_code
_entity_poly.pdbx_strand_id
1 'polypeptide(L)'
;LELSEAEWDHVQLLLSLLGYAEKAQHTFSTEQGPTLHAALPALVALHKAWSLHMDSIKYMDFTDALEAGLHKVSEYYEHTASSDAYIMAMILDPGQKLKHICMYWGEELVTQATQHAEEM
;
A
#
# COMPACT_ATOMS: atom_id res chain seq x y z
N LEU A 1 -17.69 -3.48 -32.29
CA LEU A 1 -16.62 -2.53 -31.91
C LEU A 1 -15.54 -3.38 -31.28
N GLU A 2 -14.47 -3.63 -32.03
CA GLU A 2 -13.28 -4.32 -31.53
C GLU A 2 -12.19 -3.26 -31.37
N LEU A 3 -11.50 -3.27 -30.24
CA LEU A 3 -10.35 -2.39 -30.02
C LEU A 3 -9.23 -2.79 -30.98
N SER A 4 -8.57 -1.80 -31.54
CA SER A 4 -7.32 -1.97 -32.27
C SER A 4 -6.21 -2.47 -31.35
N GLU A 5 -5.14 -3.00 -31.94
CA GLU A 5 -3.95 -3.45 -31.20
C GLU A 5 -3.34 -2.32 -30.36
N ALA A 6 -3.25 -1.11 -30.91
CA ALA A 6 -2.74 0.06 -30.20
C ALA A 6 -3.63 0.47 -29.01
N GLU A 7 -4.95 0.38 -29.14
CA GLU A 7 -5.87 0.64 -28.03
C GLU A 7 -5.75 -0.45 -26.95
N TRP A 8 -5.52 -1.71 -27.33
CA TRP A 8 -5.25 -2.78 -26.38
C TRP A 8 -3.96 -2.56 -25.61
N ASP A 9 -2.88 -2.15 -26.28
CA ASP A 9 -1.63 -1.80 -25.62
C ASP A 9 -1.84 -0.65 -24.62
N HIS A 10 -2.60 0.36 -25.01
CA HIS A 10 -2.95 1.47 -24.13
C HIS A 10 -3.73 1.02 -22.89
N VAL A 11 -4.70 0.10 -23.05
CA VAL A 11 -5.42 -0.49 -21.92
C VAL A 11 -4.49 -1.30 -21.01
N GLN A 12 -3.52 -2.04 -21.55
CA GLN A 12 -2.55 -2.78 -20.74
C GLN A 12 -1.65 -1.84 -19.91
N LEU A 13 -1.27 -0.69 -20.46
CA LEU A 13 -0.54 0.34 -19.73
C LEU A 13 -1.36 0.89 -18.57
N LEU A 14 -2.64 1.20 -18.81
CA LEU A 14 -3.56 1.65 -17.77
C LEU A 14 -3.72 0.59 -16.67
N LEU A 15 -3.93 -0.69 -17.03
CA LEU A 15 -4.03 -1.79 -16.07
C LEU A 15 -2.76 -1.92 -15.23
N SER A 16 -1.59 -1.72 -15.84
CA SER A 16 -0.32 -1.72 -15.12
C SER A 16 -0.26 -0.61 -14.06
N LEU A 17 -0.76 0.60 -14.37
CA LEU A 17 -0.84 1.71 -13.41
C LEU A 17 -1.85 1.45 -12.29
N LEU A 18 -3.02 0.90 -12.63
CA LEU A 18 -4.08 0.55 -11.68
C LEU A 18 -3.64 -0.56 -10.72
N GLY A 19 -2.80 -1.50 -11.16
CA GLY A 19 -2.24 -2.54 -10.31
C GLY A 19 -1.45 -2.00 -9.10
N TYR A 20 -0.90 -0.79 -9.16
CA TYR A 20 -0.29 -0.14 -7.99
C TYR A 20 -1.35 0.34 -6.99
N ALA A 21 -2.43 0.96 -7.47
CA ALA A 21 -3.53 1.39 -6.61
C ALA A 21 -4.25 0.20 -5.97
N GLU A 22 -4.47 -0.89 -6.71
CA GLU A 22 -5.04 -2.12 -6.20
C GLU A 22 -4.21 -2.68 -5.04
N LYS A 23 -2.88 -2.78 -5.20
CA LYS A 23 -1.98 -3.25 -4.13
C LYS A 23 -2.05 -2.36 -2.89
N ALA A 24 -2.07 -1.05 -3.07
CA ALA A 24 -2.18 -0.10 -1.97
C ALA A 24 -3.52 -0.30 -1.24
N GLN A 25 -4.62 -0.33 -1.99
CA GLN A 25 -5.97 -0.55 -1.47
C GLN A 25 -6.07 -1.86 -0.70
N HIS A 26 -5.61 -2.97 -1.29
CA HIS A 26 -5.62 -4.26 -0.63
C HIS A 26 -4.85 -4.22 0.69
N THR A 27 -3.70 -3.55 0.72
CA THR A 27 -2.85 -3.43 1.93
C THR A 27 -3.59 -2.79 3.12
N PHE A 28 -4.43 -1.78 2.88
CA PHE A 28 -5.14 -1.09 3.96
C PHE A 28 -6.62 -1.48 4.11
N SER A 29 -7.14 -2.35 3.24
CA SER A 29 -8.53 -2.82 3.26
C SER A 29 -8.68 -4.33 3.51
N THR A 30 -7.64 -5.02 4.00
CA THR A 30 -7.77 -6.42 4.44
C THR A 30 -8.72 -6.51 5.63
N GLU A 31 -9.51 -7.59 5.70
CA GLU A 31 -10.34 -7.92 6.86
C GLU A 31 -9.63 -8.88 7.83
N GLN A 32 -8.37 -9.24 7.55
CA GLN A 32 -7.63 -10.28 8.27
C GLN A 32 -6.92 -9.76 9.52
N GLY A 33 -7.05 -8.46 9.83
CA GLY A 33 -6.48 -7.84 11.02
C GLY A 33 -6.53 -6.32 10.98
N PRO A 34 -5.95 -5.63 11.98
CA PRO A 34 -5.88 -4.17 11.99
C PRO A 34 -5.03 -3.67 10.82
N THR A 35 -5.58 -2.81 9.96
CA THR A 35 -4.87 -2.34 8.75
C THR A 35 -4.36 -0.90 8.85
N LEU A 36 -4.75 -0.16 9.89
CA LEU A 36 -4.42 1.27 10.04
C LEU A 36 -2.92 1.54 10.02
N HIS A 37 -2.12 0.62 10.59
CA HIS A 37 -0.65 0.68 10.60
C HIS A 37 -0.04 0.61 9.18
N ALA A 38 -0.76 0.04 8.21
CA ALA A 38 -0.29 -0.16 6.84
C ALA A 38 -0.76 0.95 5.88
N ALA A 39 -1.75 1.75 6.27
CA ALA A 39 -2.33 2.80 5.42
C ALA A 39 -1.31 3.84 4.98
N LEU A 40 -0.56 4.42 5.92
CA LEU A 40 0.44 5.45 5.60
C LEU A 40 1.59 4.91 4.74
N PRO A 41 2.21 3.76 5.07
CA PRO A 41 3.17 3.10 4.18
C PRO A 41 2.63 2.84 2.76
N ALA A 42 1.38 2.38 2.64
CA ALA A 42 0.76 2.09 1.35
C ALA A 42 0.56 3.35 0.50
N LEU A 43 0.10 4.46 1.10
CA LEU A 43 -0.03 5.74 0.40
C LEU A 43 1.33 6.26 -0.08
N VAL A 44 2.36 6.20 0.77
CA VAL A 44 3.73 6.61 0.38
C VAL A 44 4.28 5.73 -0.74
N ALA A 45 4.04 4.42 -0.69
CA ALA A 45 4.49 3.50 -1.75
C ALA A 45 3.76 3.78 -3.07
N LEU A 46 2.46 4.03 -3.04
CA LEU A 46 1.66 4.39 -4.21
C LEU A 46 2.13 5.71 -4.83
N HIS A 47 2.31 6.75 -4.00
CA HIS A 47 2.81 8.05 -4.44
C HIS A 47 4.16 7.91 -5.14
N LYS A 48 5.11 7.17 -4.53
CA LYS A 48 6.44 6.91 -5.12
C LYS A 48 6.34 6.16 -6.45
N ALA A 49 5.50 5.13 -6.52
CA ALA A 49 5.31 4.34 -7.73
C ALA A 49 4.78 5.22 -8.87
N TRP A 50 3.70 5.98 -8.65
CA TRP A 50 3.14 6.85 -9.68
C TRP A 50 4.04 8.01 -10.07
N SER A 51 4.77 8.61 -9.12
CA SER A 51 5.77 9.65 -9.44
C SER A 51 6.84 9.13 -10.40
N LEU A 52 7.36 7.92 -10.15
CA LEU A 52 8.34 7.28 -11.04
C LEU A 52 7.78 7.03 -12.45
N HIS A 53 6.49 6.70 -12.56
CA HIS A 53 5.85 6.40 -13.84
C HIS A 53 5.45 7.67 -14.60
N MET A 54 5.17 8.77 -13.90
CA MET A 54 4.89 10.07 -14.50
C MET A 54 6.08 10.60 -15.31
N ASP A 55 7.32 10.33 -14.86
CA ASP A 55 8.54 10.72 -15.57
C ASP A 55 8.89 9.81 -16.76
N SER A 56 8.12 8.73 -16.98
CA SER A 56 8.39 7.74 -18.02
C SER A 56 7.65 8.08 -19.31
N ILE A 57 8.37 8.14 -20.43
CA ILE A 57 7.80 8.32 -21.79
C ILE A 57 6.70 7.27 -22.08
N LYS A 58 6.84 6.06 -21.52
CA LYS A 58 5.88 4.96 -21.67
C LYS A 58 4.46 5.32 -21.19
N TYR A 59 4.34 6.25 -20.24
CA TYR A 59 3.06 6.63 -19.63
C TYR A 59 2.69 8.10 -19.89
N MET A 60 3.30 8.72 -20.90
CA MET A 60 3.07 10.13 -21.25
C MET A 60 1.60 10.45 -21.52
N ASP A 61 0.85 9.52 -22.11
CA ASP A 61 -0.58 9.72 -22.36
C ASP A 61 -1.43 9.73 -21.07
N PHE A 62 -0.86 9.30 -19.94
CA PHE A 62 -1.53 9.24 -18.64
C PHE A 62 -1.06 10.33 -17.68
N THR A 63 -0.22 11.28 -18.11
CA THR A 63 0.36 12.30 -17.22
C THR A 63 -0.71 13.07 -16.44
N ASP A 64 -1.75 13.58 -17.11
CA ASP A 64 -2.84 14.31 -16.45
C ASP A 64 -3.57 13.45 -15.40
N ALA A 65 -3.80 12.18 -15.71
CA ALA A 65 -4.44 11.23 -14.80
C ALA A 65 -3.55 10.88 -13.60
N LEU A 66 -2.24 10.74 -13.83
CA LEU A 66 -1.25 10.50 -12.78
C LEU A 66 -1.10 11.71 -11.87
N GLU A 67 -1.09 12.93 -12.42
CA GLU A 67 -1.06 14.16 -11.64
C GLU A 67 -2.29 14.28 -10.73
N ALA A 68 -3.48 14.05 -11.28
CA ALA A 68 -4.72 14.02 -10.49
C ALA A 68 -4.70 12.93 -9.40
N GLY A 69 -4.17 11.74 -9.73
CA GLY A 69 -4.00 10.64 -8.79
C GLY A 69 -3.03 10.97 -7.66
N LEU A 70 -1.87 11.55 -7.97
CA LEU A 70 -0.87 11.99 -7.01
C LEU A 70 -1.41 13.07 -6.08
N HIS A 71 -2.14 14.05 -6.62
CA HIS A 71 -2.81 15.06 -5.80
C HIS A 71 -3.78 14.41 -4.81
N LYS A 72 -4.60 13.45 -5.25
CA LYS A 72 -5.53 12.75 -4.37
C LYS A 72 -4.81 11.92 -3.29
N VAL A 73 -3.70 11.26 -3.63
CA VAL A 73 -2.90 10.52 -2.64
C VAL A 73 -2.30 11.45 -1.60
N SER A 74 -1.82 12.63 -2.01
CA SER A 74 -1.30 13.65 -1.08
C SER A 74 -2.37 14.20 -0.14
N GLU A 75 -3.58 14.46 -0.64
CA GLU A 75 -4.73 14.85 0.19
C GLU A 75 -5.01 13.82 1.30
N TYR A 76 -5.03 12.53 0.95
CA TYR A 76 -5.19 11.47 1.94
C TYR A 76 -4.01 11.38 2.92
N TYR A 77 -2.78 11.56 2.44
CA TYR A 77 -1.60 11.62 3.30
C TYR A 77 -1.73 12.75 4.35
N GLU A 78 -2.15 13.94 3.94
CA GLU A 78 -2.39 15.06 4.86
C GLU A 78 -3.52 14.77 5.86
N HIS A 79 -4.60 14.11 5.43
CA HIS A 79 -5.65 13.67 6.34
C HIS A 79 -5.11 12.69 7.39
N THR A 80 -4.23 11.76 7.01
CA THR A 80 -3.59 10.88 8.01
C THR A 80 -2.72 11.63 9.01
N ALA A 81 -2.10 12.75 8.59
CA ALA A 81 -1.27 13.57 9.46
C ALA A 81 -2.07 14.37 10.50
N SER A 82 -3.37 14.57 10.29
CA SER A 82 -4.25 15.22 11.28
C SER A 82 -4.58 14.36 12.51
N SER A 83 -4.13 13.09 12.53
CA SER A 83 -4.40 12.15 13.61
C SER A 83 -3.16 11.32 13.95
N ASP A 84 -2.75 11.36 15.21
CA ASP A 84 -1.67 10.50 15.73
C ASP A 84 -2.01 9.01 15.65
N ALA A 85 -3.28 8.64 15.44
CA ALA A 85 -3.72 7.25 15.38
C ALA A 85 -2.94 6.41 14.35
N TYR A 86 -2.60 6.99 13.19
CA TYR A 86 -1.84 6.28 12.15
C TYR A 86 -0.41 5.97 12.62
N ILE A 87 0.27 6.95 13.19
CA ILE A 87 1.64 6.79 13.72
C ILE A 87 1.64 5.85 14.93
N MET A 88 0.66 5.99 15.82
CA MET A 88 0.51 5.10 16.98
C MET A 88 0.23 3.66 16.55
N ALA A 89 -0.63 3.44 15.55
CA ALA A 89 -0.86 2.10 15.00
C ALA A 89 0.41 1.49 14.41
N MET A 90 1.25 2.29 13.74
CA MET A 90 2.56 1.84 13.25
C MET A 90 3.53 1.47 14.38
N ILE A 91 3.58 2.26 15.45
CA ILE A 91 4.45 2.00 16.61
C ILE A 91 4.01 0.73 17.35
N LEU A 92 2.70 0.55 17.49
CA LEU A 92 2.10 -0.53 18.25
C LEU A 92 1.94 -1.82 17.44
N ASP A 93 2.28 -1.85 16.15
CA ASP A 93 2.21 -3.05 15.33
C ASP A 93 3.11 -4.16 15.89
N PRO A 94 2.53 -5.20 16.53
CA PRO A 94 3.31 -6.29 17.08
C PRO A 94 3.92 -7.15 15.97
N GLY A 95 3.35 -7.12 14.75
CA GLY A 95 3.79 -7.91 13.62
C GLY A 95 5.26 -7.70 13.26
N GLN A 96 5.77 -6.47 13.37
CA GLN A 96 7.21 -6.22 13.16
C GLN A 96 8.09 -6.90 14.20
N LYS A 97 7.67 -6.88 15.48
CA LYS A 97 8.41 -7.51 16.58
C LYS A 97 8.35 -9.03 16.48
N LEU A 98 7.17 -9.58 16.16
CA LEU A 98 6.98 -11.02 15.96
C LEU A 98 7.83 -11.53 14.78
N LYS A 99 7.93 -10.78 13.68
CA LYS A 99 8.83 -11.10 12.57
C LYS A 99 10.30 -11.18 13.00
N HIS A 100 10.74 -10.23 13.84
CA HIS A 100 12.09 -10.25 14.39
C HIS A 100 12.33 -11.48 15.27
N ILE A 101 11.41 -11.78 16.19
CA ILE A 101 11.47 -12.96 17.05
C ILE A 101 11.53 -14.24 16.21
N CYS A 102 10.64 -14.38 15.22
CA CYS A 102 10.64 -15.52 14.31
C CYS A 102 11.99 -15.70 13.60
N MET A 103 12.54 -14.60 13.07
CA MET A 103 13.79 -14.61 12.32
C MET A 103 15.01 -15.04 13.16
N TYR A 104 15.06 -14.67 14.45
CA TYR A 104 16.25 -14.89 15.28
C TYR A 104 16.11 -16.00 16.33
N TRP A 105 14.90 -16.26 16.80
CA TRP A 105 14.62 -17.18 17.91
C TRP A 105 13.68 -18.33 17.54
N GLY A 106 13.11 -18.31 16.33
CA GLY A 106 12.31 -19.41 15.78
C GLY A 106 10.81 -19.26 15.98
N GLU A 107 10.05 -19.98 15.16
CA GLU A 107 8.59 -19.87 15.05
C GLU A 107 7.86 -20.40 16.29
N GLU A 108 8.42 -21.40 16.99
CA GLU A 108 7.80 -21.99 18.18
C GLU A 108 7.58 -20.95 19.29
N LEU A 109 8.57 -20.08 19.53
CA LEU A 109 8.47 -19.00 20.53
C LEU A 109 7.41 -17.96 20.15
N VAL A 110 7.24 -17.68 18.86
CA VAL A 110 6.20 -16.76 18.38
C VAL A 110 4.81 -17.34 18.64
N THR A 111 4.61 -18.62 18.31
CA THR A 111 3.34 -19.31 18.52
C THR A 111 2.95 -19.34 20.00
N GLN A 112 3.89 -19.70 20.89
CA GLN A 112 3.65 -19.72 22.34
C GLN A 112 3.30 -18.34 22.89
N ALA A 113 4.06 -17.30 22.49
CA ALA A 113 3.82 -15.93 22.94
C ALA A 113 2.46 -15.38 22.45
N THR A 114 2.06 -15.74 21.23
CA THR A 114 0.77 -15.30 20.64
C THR A 114 -0.40 -15.97 21.35
N GLN A 115 -0.33 -17.28 21.58
CA GLN A 115 -1.34 -18.01 22.37
C GLN A 115 -1.54 -17.39 23.75
N HIS A 116 -0.45 -17.10 24.46
CA HIS A 116 -0.55 -16.52 25.80
C HIS A 116 -1.19 -15.12 25.78
N ALA A 117 -0.90 -14.31 24.76
CA ALA A 117 -1.48 -12.97 24.61
C ALA A 117 -2.98 -12.99 24.29
N GLU A 118 -3.48 -14.02 23.61
CA GLU A 118 -4.90 -14.20 23.29
C GLU A 118 -5.73 -14.71 24.49
N GLU A 119 -5.09 -15.33 25.47
CA GLU A 119 -5.72 -15.87 26.69
C GLU A 119 -5.87 -14.83 27.82
N MET A 120 -5.22 -13.66 27.72
CA MET A 120 -5.26 -12.57 28.71
C MET A 120 -6.48 -11.66 28.55
#